data_AF-A0A5A8CBZ5-F1
#
_entry.id   AF-A0A5A8CBZ5-F1
#
_cell.length_a   1.000
_cell.length_b   1.000
_cell.length_c   1.000
_cell.angle_alpha   90.00
_cell.angle_beta   90.00
_cell.angle_gamma   90.00
#
_symmetry.space_group_name_H-M   'P 1'
#
loop_
_entity.id
_entity.type
_entity.pdbx_description
1 polymer ?
#
loop_
_entity_poly.entity_id
_entity_poly.type
_entity_poly.pdbx_seq_one_letter_code
_entity_poly.pdbx_strand_id
1 'polypeptide(L)'
;MRATTLRGVAARLAAAAALVALCALQSSRAKQPPTAGQLAAWRDDLKFSIEYLSDLPAELQVTSAPAGSIEAPGKFPSVCTCRPPLLGSLTSCGPSHLTVVVSDPGGLGESPGALTQLTQRVRWHLGPAWNYRAANFSRHYMSSVDHRSPDEVIGTWGGDFGELVLALAVAEERLGRDMRDLDVNRFVVAFVRQSPAEHFFFGTDAEALAFVAAACGREELDPTAVPGPLQERALDAMLHQSGAGMGDSHLRWLVSAPDDYGLRRGLLEAAVRSFHQLLWRPPFPWWRSRIRYFVHHRRQRALPPFAVLEVMASPDCTRERRTLPVPQLAGNPAGAVLVFHPQAIEAKRRAAAGMVRQLDQGPFDAAAKAVLSKGADWDDASRSKLAAMFPGLPLVQVVAY
;
A
#
# COMPACT_ATOMS: atom_id res chain seq x y z
N MET A 1 -5.05 54.07 -42.25
CA MET A 1 -4.36 52.78 -41.98
C MET A 1 -4.14 52.43 -40.49
N ARG A 2 -4.55 53.24 -39.49
CA ARG A 2 -4.31 52.93 -38.05
C ARG A 2 -5.47 52.25 -37.29
N ALA A 3 -6.65 52.11 -37.90
CA ALA A 3 -7.84 51.57 -37.21
C ALA A 3 -7.92 50.03 -37.21
N THR A 4 -7.27 49.35 -38.16
CA THR A 4 -7.28 47.89 -38.30
C THR A 4 -6.40 47.18 -37.26
N THR A 5 -5.37 47.84 -36.72
CA THR A 5 -4.46 47.26 -35.73
C THR A 5 -5.06 47.19 -34.32
N LEU A 6 -5.88 48.18 -33.93
CA LEU A 6 -6.49 48.22 -32.58
C LEU A 6 -7.51 47.09 -32.34
N ARG A 7 -8.33 46.74 -33.34
CA ARG A 7 -9.30 45.64 -33.23
C ARG A 7 -8.63 44.28 -33.05
N GLY A 8 -7.49 44.05 -33.69
CA GLY A 8 -6.73 42.80 -33.57
C GLY A 8 -6.13 42.61 -32.17
N VAL A 9 -5.67 43.68 -31.53
CA VAL A 9 -5.12 43.62 -30.16
C VAL A 9 -6.23 43.35 -29.13
N ALA A 10 -7.38 44.02 -29.25
CA ALA A 10 -8.51 43.80 -28.35
C ALA A 10 -9.04 42.36 -28.41
N ALA A 11 -9.14 41.77 -29.62
CA ALA A 11 -9.57 40.39 -29.78
C ALA A 11 -8.57 39.39 -29.16
N ARG A 12 -7.26 39.61 -29.30
CA ARG A 12 -6.22 38.77 -28.69
C ARG A 12 -6.21 38.86 -27.17
N LEU A 13 -6.41 40.06 -26.61
CA LEU A 13 -6.51 40.25 -25.15
C LEU A 13 -7.77 39.58 -24.59
N ALA A 14 -8.91 39.71 -25.27
CA ALA A 14 -10.14 39.03 -24.88
C ALA A 14 -10.00 37.49 -24.92
N ALA A 15 -9.36 36.95 -25.96
CA ALA A 15 -9.09 35.52 -26.06
C ALA A 15 -8.14 35.03 -24.96
N ALA A 16 -7.07 35.78 -24.66
CA ALA A 16 -6.15 35.46 -23.57
C ALA A 16 -6.84 35.51 -22.20
N ALA A 17 -7.66 36.54 -21.94
CA ALA A 17 -8.43 36.65 -20.71
C ALA A 17 -9.46 35.52 -20.55
N ALA A 18 -10.15 35.13 -21.63
CA ALA A 18 -11.04 33.98 -21.62
C ALA A 18 -10.30 32.67 -21.32
N LEU A 19 -9.10 32.49 -21.89
CA LEU A 19 -8.26 31.33 -21.60
C LEU A 19 -7.83 31.29 -20.13
N VAL A 20 -7.38 32.42 -19.57
CA VAL A 20 -7.02 32.54 -18.15
C VAL A 20 -8.22 32.27 -17.25
N ALA A 21 -9.40 32.79 -17.58
CA ALA A 21 -10.62 32.52 -16.83
C ALA A 21 -11.02 31.04 -16.90
N LEU A 22 -10.90 30.39 -18.06
CA LEU A 22 -11.12 28.95 -18.20
C LEU A 22 -10.11 28.14 -17.38
N CYS A 23 -8.83 28.49 -17.42
CA CYS A 23 -7.80 27.83 -16.60
C CYS A 23 -8.05 28.03 -15.10
N ALA A 24 -8.49 29.21 -14.68
CA ALA A 24 -8.83 29.49 -13.29
C ALA A 24 -10.07 28.70 -12.82
N LEU A 25 -11.10 28.60 -13.66
CA LEU A 25 -12.30 27.79 -13.39
C LEU A 25 -11.99 26.28 -13.37
N GLN A 26 -11.09 25.81 -14.22
CA GLN A 26 -10.62 24.42 -14.20
C GLN A 26 -9.77 24.14 -12.95
N SER A 27 -8.90 25.06 -12.56
CA SER A 27 -8.08 24.97 -11.34
C SER A 27 -8.94 24.99 -10.07
N SER A 28 -10.02 25.79 -10.03
CA SER A 28 -10.90 25.85 -8.86
C SER A 28 -11.73 24.58 -8.68
N ARG A 29 -12.16 23.94 -9.78
CA ARG A 29 -12.86 22.64 -9.74
C ARG A 29 -11.98 21.51 -9.23
N ALA A 30 -10.68 21.52 -9.54
CA ALA A 30 -9.74 20.51 -9.03
C ALA A 30 -9.52 20.58 -7.50
N LYS A 31 -9.95 21.66 -6.85
CA LYS A 31 -9.82 21.85 -5.40
C LYS A 31 -11.10 21.54 -4.62
N GLN A 32 -12.21 21.23 -5.29
CA GLN A 32 -13.46 20.93 -4.59
C GLN A 32 -13.40 19.51 -3.99
N PRO A 33 -13.83 19.33 -2.74
CA PRO A 33 -13.95 18.00 -2.16
C PRO A 33 -14.93 17.14 -2.99
N PRO A 34 -14.76 15.81 -3.00
CA PRO A 34 -15.68 14.93 -3.70
C PRO A 34 -17.12 15.09 -3.17
N THR A 35 -18.09 15.05 -4.08
CA THR A 35 -19.50 15.10 -3.72
C THR A 35 -19.95 13.84 -2.98
N ALA A 36 -21.06 13.92 -2.24
CA ALA A 36 -21.64 12.76 -1.57
C ALA A 36 -21.98 11.61 -2.54
N GLY A 37 -22.40 11.93 -3.77
CA GLY A 37 -22.67 10.94 -4.82
C GLY A 37 -21.41 10.21 -5.29
N GLN A 38 -20.31 10.94 -5.49
CA GLN A 38 -19.01 10.35 -5.84
C GLN A 38 -18.48 9.43 -4.74
N LEU A 39 -18.59 9.84 -3.48
CA LEU A 39 -18.22 9.00 -2.34
C LEU A 39 -19.11 7.76 -2.25
N ALA A 40 -20.40 7.87 -2.57
CA ALA A 40 -21.32 6.74 -2.55
C ALA A 40 -20.99 5.71 -3.64
N ALA A 41 -20.60 6.14 -4.85
CA ALA A 41 -20.21 5.25 -5.94
C ALA A 41 -19.03 4.36 -5.53
N TRP A 42 -17.97 4.95 -4.97
CA TRP A 42 -16.77 4.21 -4.53
C TRP A 42 -16.94 3.40 -3.26
N ARG A 43 -17.88 3.80 -2.39
CA ARG A 43 -18.17 3.05 -1.17
C ARG A 43 -18.80 1.70 -1.48
N ASP A 44 -19.54 1.61 -2.58
CA ASP A 44 -20.36 0.46 -2.93
C ASP A 44 -19.73 -0.38 -4.05
N ASP A 45 -18.76 0.18 -4.78
CA ASP A 45 -17.95 -0.56 -5.75
C ASP A 45 -17.05 -1.57 -5.03
N LEU A 46 -17.17 -2.84 -5.42
CA LEU A 46 -16.38 -3.95 -4.89
C LEU A 46 -15.41 -4.50 -5.93
N LYS A 47 -15.35 -3.94 -7.15
CA LYS A 47 -14.51 -4.40 -8.27
C LYS A 47 -13.03 -4.48 -7.93
N PHE A 48 -12.57 -3.59 -7.05
CA PHE A 48 -11.18 -3.53 -6.57
C PHE A 48 -11.01 -4.01 -5.13
N SER A 49 -12.07 -4.59 -4.57
CA SER A 49 -12.06 -5.28 -3.30
C SER A 49 -11.74 -6.77 -3.52
N ILE A 50 -11.35 -7.44 -2.44
CA ILE A 50 -10.99 -8.86 -2.44
C ILE A 50 -12.13 -9.75 -2.93
N GLU A 51 -13.38 -9.34 -2.74
CA GLU A 51 -14.55 -10.11 -3.20
C GLU A 51 -14.53 -10.35 -4.73
N TYR A 52 -13.93 -9.44 -5.52
CA TYR A 52 -13.80 -9.54 -6.98
C TYR A 52 -12.44 -10.02 -7.48
N LEU A 53 -11.43 -10.17 -6.61
CA LEU A 53 -10.14 -10.78 -6.96
C LEU A 53 -10.16 -12.32 -6.83
N SER A 54 -11.34 -12.89 -6.60
CA SER A 54 -11.61 -14.31 -6.39
C SER A 54 -11.66 -15.16 -7.68
N ASP A 55 -11.63 -14.55 -8.87
CA ASP A 55 -11.57 -15.25 -10.17
C ASP A 55 -10.17 -15.79 -10.53
N LEU A 56 -9.46 -16.36 -9.55
CA LEU A 56 -8.34 -17.27 -9.82
C LEU A 56 -8.90 -18.70 -9.88
N PRO A 57 -8.71 -19.44 -10.98
CA PRO A 57 -9.34 -20.74 -11.17
C PRO A 57 -8.74 -21.75 -10.19
N ALA A 58 -9.48 -22.07 -9.15
CA ALA A 58 -9.27 -23.27 -8.34
C ALA A 58 -10.57 -24.08 -8.39
N GLU A 59 -10.66 -25.01 -9.34
CA GLU A 59 -11.68 -26.06 -9.27
C GLU A 59 -11.32 -27.02 -8.12
N LEU A 60 -12.17 -27.07 -7.10
CA LEU A 60 -12.12 -28.09 -6.07
C LEU A 60 -13.32 -29.03 -6.24
N GLN A 61 -13.12 -30.17 -6.89
CA GLN A 61 -14.08 -31.27 -6.82
C GLN A 61 -13.89 -32.01 -5.49
N VAL A 62 -14.88 -31.94 -4.61
CA VAL A 62 -14.95 -32.76 -3.41
C VAL A 62 -15.73 -34.03 -3.73
N THR A 63 -15.03 -35.15 -3.91
CA THR A 63 -15.63 -36.49 -3.95
C THR A 63 -15.41 -37.18 -2.61
N SER A 64 -16.39 -37.05 -1.71
CA SER A 64 -16.79 -38.12 -0.78
C SER A 64 -17.94 -37.65 0.09
N ALA A 65 -19.17 -38.04 -0.25
CA ALA A 65 -20.24 -38.15 0.73
C ALA A 65 -20.15 -39.54 1.39
N PRO A 66 -20.44 -39.69 2.69
CA PRO A 66 -20.55 -41.01 3.31
C PRO A 66 -21.64 -41.82 2.59
N ALA A 67 -21.41 -43.13 2.43
CA ALA A 67 -22.40 -44.02 1.84
C ALA A 67 -23.72 -43.95 2.63
N GLY A 68 -24.75 -43.33 2.04
CA GLY A 68 -26.11 -43.32 2.59
C GLY A 68 -26.85 -41.96 2.64
N SER A 69 -26.26 -40.82 2.29
CA SER A 69 -27.01 -39.55 2.27
C SER A 69 -27.78 -39.34 0.96
N ILE A 70 -29.10 -39.17 1.05
CA ILE A 70 -30.04 -38.96 -0.08
C ILE A 70 -30.21 -37.46 -0.44
N GLU A 71 -29.47 -36.55 0.20
CA GLU A 71 -29.52 -35.14 -0.14
C GLU A 71 -28.61 -34.83 -1.35
N ALA A 72 -29.21 -34.32 -2.42
CA ALA A 72 -28.50 -33.78 -3.57
C ALA A 72 -27.56 -32.65 -3.12
N PRO A 73 -26.33 -32.54 -3.69
CA PRO A 73 -25.37 -31.52 -3.29
C PRO A 73 -25.92 -30.12 -3.56
N GLY A 74 -26.38 -29.47 -2.49
CA GLY A 74 -26.73 -28.05 -2.50
C GLY A 74 -25.49 -27.21 -2.75
N LYS A 75 -25.51 -26.43 -3.83
CA LYS A 75 -24.50 -25.39 -4.08
C LYS A 75 -24.70 -24.27 -3.07
N PHE A 76 -23.77 -24.12 -2.13
CA PHE A 76 -23.69 -22.94 -1.28
C PHE A 76 -22.53 -22.06 -1.78
N PRO A 77 -22.77 -20.80 -2.18
CA PRO A 77 -21.69 -19.86 -2.42
C PRO A 77 -21.11 -19.42 -1.07
N SER A 78 -19.94 -19.95 -0.73
CA SER A 78 -19.12 -19.42 0.37
C SER A 78 -18.38 -18.18 -0.14
N VAL A 79 -18.87 -17.00 0.21
CA VAL A 79 -18.10 -15.75 0.11
C VAL A 79 -17.08 -15.74 1.25
N CYS A 80 -15.80 -15.57 0.91
CA CYS A 80 -14.64 -15.54 1.80
C CYS A 80 -14.41 -16.79 2.66
N THR A 81 -13.86 -17.86 2.06
CA THR A 81 -12.98 -18.80 2.77
C THR A 81 -12.02 -19.45 1.77
N CYS A 82 -10.85 -18.85 1.55
CA CYS A 82 -9.69 -19.70 1.26
C CYS A 82 -9.34 -20.39 2.59
N ARG A 83 -10.00 -21.50 2.91
CA ARG A 83 -9.52 -22.46 3.91
C ARG A 83 -8.04 -22.77 3.61
N PRO A 84 -7.19 -22.97 4.63
CA PRO A 84 -5.76 -23.20 4.41
C PRO A 84 -5.55 -24.46 3.57
N PRO A 85 -4.49 -24.55 2.73
CA PRO A 85 -3.96 -25.87 2.44
C PRO A 85 -3.68 -26.53 3.79
N LEU A 86 -4.26 -27.71 4.00
CA LEU A 86 -3.94 -28.56 5.14
C LEU A 86 -2.41 -28.62 5.31
N LEU A 87 -1.96 -28.68 6.56
CA LEU A 87 -0.61 -28.83 7.12
C LEU A 87 0.27 -29.95 6.49
N GLY A 88 0.29 -30.07 5.16
CA GLY A 88 0.90 -31.17 4.42
C GLY A 88 2.31 -30.87 3.90
N SER A 89 2.76 -29.61 3.85
CA SER A 89 4.09 -29.31 3.28
C SER A 89 4.91 -28.20 3.94
N LEU A 90 4.39 -27.47 4.94
CA LEU A 90 5.11 -26.39 5.65
C LEU A 90 5.30 -26.70 7.16
N THR A 91 5.51 -27.96 7.51
CA THR A 91 5.43 -28.44 8.90
C THR A 91 6.48 -27.89 9.87
N SER A 92 7.55 -27.21 9.44
CA SER A 92 8.58 -26.75 10.39
C SER A 92 8.51 -25.27 10.79
N CYS A 93 7.72 -24.43 10.12
CA CYS A 93 7.65 -22.98 10.41
C CYS A 93 6.23 -22.47 10.61
N GLY A 94 5.27 -23.37 10.81
CA GLY A 94 3.98 -23.01 11.37
C GLY A 94 4.16 -22.76 12.87
N PRO A 95 3.75 -21.60 13.39
CA PRO A 95 4.02 -21.27 14.79
C PRO A 95 3.21 -22.17 15.72
N SER A 96 3.91 -22.76 16.68
CA SER A 96 3.33 -23.59 17.75
C SER A 96 3.02 -22.75 18.99
N HIS A 97 3.79 -21.69 19.20
CA HIS A 97 3.68 -20.78 20.33
C HIS A 97 3.85 -19.32 19.89
N LEU A 98 3.13 -18.42 20.58
CA LEU A 98 3.24 -16.98 20.41
C LEU A 98 3.68 -16.33 21.71
N THR A 99 4.74 -15.53 21.65
CA THR A 99 5.13 -14.63 22.73
C THR A 99 4.68 -13.22 22.38
N VAL A 100 3.75 -12.68 23.17
CA VAL A 100 3.26 -11.30 23.04
C VAL A 100 3.96 -10.46 24.11
N VAL A 101 4.81 -9.55 23.68
CA VAL A 101 5.51 -8.59 24.53
C VAL A 101 4.93 -7.22 24.22
N VAL A 102 4.26 -6.63 25.20
CA VAL A 102 3.69 -5.29 25.04
C VAL A 102 4.72 -4.30 25.58
N SER A 103 5.26 -3.46 24.70
CA SER A 103 6.02 -2.28 25.10
C SER A 103 5.03 -1.18 25.44
N ASP A 104 5.27 -0.42 26.50
CA ASP A 104 4.44 0.72 26.89
C ASP A 104 5.08 2.04 26.45
N PRO A 105 4.86 2.50 25.21
CA PRO A 105 5.30 3.82 24.78
C PRO A 105 4.40 4.96 25.28
N GLY A 106 3.29 4.66 25.97
CA GLY A 106 2.21 5.63 26.23
C GLY A 106 1.90 5.92 27.70
N GLY A 107 2.68 5.38 28.64
CA GLY A 107 2.39 5.53 30.07
C GLY A 107 1.19 4.70 30.56
N LEU A 108 0.75 3.70 29.78
CA LEU A 108 -0.31 2.78 30.19
C LEU A 108 0.06 1.97 31.44
N GLY A 109 1.36 1.87 31.76
CA GLY A 109 1.91 1.24 32.95
C GLY A 109 1.53 1.95 34.25
N GLU A 110 1.01 3.18 34.19
CA GLU A 110 0.53 3.91 35.38
C GLU A 110 -0.81 3.38 35.91
N SER A 111 -1.56 2.61 35.12
CA SER A 111 -2.83 2.02 35.53
C SER A 111 -2.68 0.50 35.76
N PRO A 112 -2.69 0.02 37.02
CA PRO A 112 -2.68 -1.39 37.34
C PRO A 112 -3.88 -2.11 36.69
N GLY A 113 -3.64 -2.79 35.57
CA GLY A 113 -4.66 -3.55 34.82
C GLY A 113 -4.78 -3.17 33.34
N ALA A 114 -4.40 -1.97 32.94
CA ALA A 114 -4.48 -1.53 31.53
C ALA A 114 -3.63 -2.42 30.60
N LEU A 115 -2.39 -2.71 31.02
CA LEU A 115 -1.49 -3.61 30.28
C LEU A 115 -2.03 -5.04 30.16
N THR A 116 -2.70 -5.54 31.21
CA THR A 116 -3.31 -6.86 31.22
C THR A 116 -4.49 -6.92 30.26
N GLN A 117 -5.37 -5.92 30.28
CA GLN A 117 -6.51 -5.81 29.37
C GLN A 117 -6.07 -5.69 27.91
N LEU A 118 -5.05 -4.86 27.63
CA LEU A 118 -4.47 -4.73 26.30
C LEU A 118 -3.87 -6.05 25.81
N THR A 119 -3.08 -6.73 26.65
CA THR A 119 -2.50 -8.04 26.32
C THR A 119 -3.59 -9.07 26.01
N GLN A 120 -4.66 -9.10 26.81
CA GLN A 120 -5.81 -9.98 26.58
C GLN A 120 -6.54 -9.64 25.27
N ARG A 121 -6.76 -8.35 25.00
CA ARG A 121 -7.39 -7.88 23.76
C ARG A 121 -6.56 -8.24 22.53
N VAL A 122 -5.24 -8.05 22.59
CA VAL A 122 -4.32 -8.47 21.52
C VAL A 122 -4.37 -9.98 21.33
N ARG A 123 -4.25 -10.77 22.40
CA ARG A 123 -4.34 -12.24 22.30
C ARG A 123 -5.67 -12.72 21.71
N TRP A 124 -6.77 -12.11 22.12
CA TRP A 124 -8.09 -12.40 21.55
C TRP A 124 -8.16 -12.02 20.07
N HIS A 125 -7.57 -10.88 19.69
CA HIS A 125 -7.52 -10.44 18.30
C HIS A 125 -6.67 -11.38 17.43
N LEU A 126 -5.52 -11.81 17.92
CA LEU A 126 -4.62 -12.71 17.19
C LEU A 126 -5.12 -14.16 17.14
N GLY A 127 -5.90 -14.57 18.13
CA GLY A 127 -6.31 -15.95 18.30
C GLY A 127 -5.13 -16.87 18.65
N PRO A 128 -5.34 -18.19 18.59
CA PRO A 128 -4.29 -19.18 18.84
C PRO A 128 -3.21 -19.20 17.75
N ALA A 129 -2.02 -19.70 18.09
CA ALA A 129 -0.86 -19.75 17.19
C ALA A 129 -1.16 -20.44 15.84
N TRP A 130 -1.96 -21.51 15.84
CA TRP A 130 -2.33 -22.23 14.63
C TRP A 130 -3.23 -21.46 13.65
N ASN A 131 -3.76 -20.29 14.03
CA ASN A 131 -4.46 -19.39 13.11
C ASN A 131 -3.51 -18.67 12.14
N TYR A 132 -2.22 -18.62 12.45
CA TYR A 132 -1.25 -17.90 11.65
C TYR A 132 -0.85 -18.70 10.43
N ARG A 133 -0.77 -18.02 9.29
CA ARG A 133 -0.23 -18.60 8.08
C ARG A 133 1.26 -18.35 7.98
N ALA A 134 1.99 -19.36 7.56
CA ALA A 134 3.38 -19.23 7.16
C ALA A 134 3.44 -18.67 5.74
N ALA A 135 3.80 -17.39 5.59
CA ALA A 135 3.98 -16.75 4.29
C ALA A 135 5.46 -16.65 3.94
N ASN A 136 5.85 -17.07 2.73
CA ASN A 136 7.20 -16.85 2.24
C ASN A 136 7.36 -15.39 1.79
N PHE A 137 8.04 -14.56 2.56
CA PHE A 137 8.16 -13.13 2.28
C PHE A 137 9.03 -12.80 1.05
N SER A 138 9.76 -13.77 0.50
CA SER A 138 10.45 -13.58 -0.79
C SER A 138 9.54 -13.77 -2.00
N ARG A 139 8.38 -14.43 -1.83
CA ARG A 139 7.40 -14.67 -2.91
C ARG A 139 6.10 -13.90 -2.72
N HIS A 140 5.84 -13.41 -1.50
CA HIS A 140 4.70 -12.57 -1.19
C HIS A 140 5.03 -11.09 -1.42
N TYR A 141 4.03 -10.31 -1.85
CA TYR A 141 4.16 -8.85 -1.96
C TYR A 141 4.13 -8.20 -0.58
N MET A 142 4.65 -6.98 -0.47
CA MET A 142 4.53 -6.21 0.78
C MET A 142 3.35 -5.25 0.68
N SER A 143 2.38 -5.43 1.56
CA SER A 143 1.23 -4.55 1.67
C SER A 143 1.57 -3.36 2.56
N SER A 144 0.70 -2.34 2.54
CA SER A 144 0.81 -1.26 3.53
C SER A 144 0.46 -1.73 4.94
N VAL A 145 0.94 -1.00 5.96
CA VAL A 145 0.55 -1.14 7.38
C VAL A 145 -0.91 -0.72 7.62
N ASP A 146 -1.66 -0.30 6.60
CA ASP A 146 -3.05 0.15 6.71
C ASP A 146 -3.97 -0.87 7.39
N HIS A 147 -4.53 -0.49 8.55
CA HIS A 147 -5.47 -1.29 9.34
C HIS A 147 -6.79 -1.64 8.61
N ARG A 148 -7.07 -0.99 7.47
CA ARG A 148 -8.20 -1.30 6.58
C ARG A 148 -7.90 -2.45 5.62
N SER A 149 -6.68 -3.01 5.67
CA SER A 149 -6.30 -4.18 4.88
C SER A 149 -7.05 -5.42 5.39
N PRO A 150 -7.90 -6.06 4.57
CA PRO A 150 -8.68 -7.21 5.02
C PRO A 150 -7.88 -8.54 4.96
N ASP A 151 -6.79 -8.58 4.20
CA ASP A 151 -6.06 -9.81 3.89
C ASP A 151 -4.91 -10.14 4.85
N GLU A 152 -4.25 -11.26 4.56
CA GLU A 152 -2.92 -11.59 5.05
C GLU A 152 -1.90 -10.54 4.59
N VAL A 153 -1.46 -9.73 5.55
CA VAL A 153 -0.62 -8.54 5.29
C VAL A 153 0.82 -8.86 5.68
N ILE A 154 1.76 -8.87 4.74
CA ILE A 154 3.17 -8.60 5.08
C ILE A 154 3.35 -7.08 5.02
N GLY A 155 3.05 -6.42 6.14
CA GLY A 155 2.99 -4.96 6.21
C GLY A 155 4.36 -4.28 6.25
N THR A 156 4.52 -3.25 5.41
CA THR A 156 5.54 -2.19 5.46
C THR A 156 4.91 -0.84 5.13
N TRP A 157 5.56 0.27 5.45
CA TRP A 157 5.04 1.60 5.15
C TRP A 157 4.90 1.82 3.63
N GLY A 158 3.68 2.12 3.17
CA GLY A 158 3.39 2.33 1.75
C GLY A 158 3.48 1.09 0.86
N GLY A 159 3.67 -0.09 1.45
CA GLY A 159 3.82 -1.35 0.72
C GLY A 159 5.04 -1.39 -0.22
N ASP A 160 4.96 -2.22 -1.26
CA ASP A 160 6.03 -2.32 -2.26
C ASP A 160 6.35 -0.98 -2.95
N PHE A 161 5.35 -0.13 -3.16
CA PHE A 161 5.57 1.19 -3.75
C PHE A 161 6.34 2.13 -2.81
N GLY A 162 6.05 2.10 -1.51
CA GLY A 162 6.85 2.83 -0.51
C GLY A 162 8.32 2.41 -0.53
N GLU A 163 8.60 1.10 -0.55
CA GLU A 163 9.97 0.56 -0.62
C GLU A 163 10.67 0.88 -1.96
N LEU A 164 9.92 0.96 -3.06
CA LEU A 164 10.43 1.45 -4.35
C LEU A 164 10.89 2.91 -4.27
N VAL A 165 10.06 3.80 -3.68
CA VAL A 165 10.40 5.22 -3.53
C VAL A 165 11.59 5.39 -2.57
N LEU A 166 11.66 4.61 -1.49
CA LEU A 166 12.81 4.58 -0.60
C LEU A 166 14.10 4.24 -1.38
N ALA A 167 14.07 3.19 -2.19
CA ALA A 167 15.22 2.77 -2.98
C ALA A 167 15.65 3.83 -4.01
N LEU A 168 14.69 4.51 -4.65
CA LEU A 168 14.95 5.65 -5.54
C LEU A 168 15.61 6.81 -4.78
N ALA A 169 15.12 7.15 -3.60
CA ALA A 169 15.67 8.24 -2.78
C ALA A 169 17.13 7.98 -2.41
N VAL A 170 17.45 6.75 -2.03
CA VAL A 170 18.83 6.33 -1.73
C VAL A 170 19.70 6.35 -2.99
N ALA A 171 19.17 5.91 -4.14
CA ALA A 171 19.91 5.95 -5.39
C ALA A 171 20.25 7.40 -5.80
N GLU A 172 19.31 8.33 -5.66
CA GLU A 172 19.53 9.75 -5.95
C GLU A 172 20.62 10.36 -5.07
N GLU A 173 20.58 10.12 -3.76
CA GLU A 173 21.61 10.58 -2.82
C GLU A 173 22.99 10.04 -3.16
N ARG A 174 23.08 8.75 -3.50
CA ARG A 174 24.34 8.09 -3.83
C ARG A 174 24.92 8.57 -5.16
N LEU A 175 24.07 8.94 -6.12
CA LEU A 175 24.50 9.58 -7.36
C LEU A 175 24.99 11.01 -7.14
N GLY A 176 24.66 11.64 -6.01
CA GLY A 176 25.03 13.02 -5.70
C GLY A 176 24.40 14.05 -6.65
N ARG A 177 23.31 13.68 -7.33
CA ARG A 177 22.58 14.53 -8.29
C ARG A 177 21.14 14.06 -8.42
N ASP A 178 20.27 14.97 -8.82
CA ASP A 178 18.90 14.63 -9.20
C ASP A 178 18.88 13.55 -10.29
N MET A 179 18.05 12.53 -10.07
CA MET A 179 17.73 11.53 -11.07
C MET A 179 16.84 12.17 -12.14
N ARG A 180 17.13 11.85 -13.41
CA ARG A 180 16.30 12.26 -14.55
C ARG A 180 15.10 11.33 -14.65
N ASP A 181 14.00 11.81 -15.24
CA ASP A 181 12.78 11.01 -15.44
C ASP A 181 13.04 9.67 -16.14
N LEU A 182 13.96 9.63 -17.10
CA LEU A 182 14.35 8.39 -17.77
C LEU A 182 15.05 7.39 -16.81
N ASP A 183 15.88 7.89 -15.90
CA ASP A 183 16.57 7.06 -14.91
C ASP A 183 15.55 6.49 -13.92
N VAL A 184 14.61 7.33 -13.44
CA VAL A 184 13.49 6.91 -12.58
C VAL A 184 12.62 5.88 -13.30
N ASN A 185 12.27 6.10 -14.57
CA ASN A 185 11.43 5.18 -15.33
C ASN A 185 12.05 3.80 -15.47
N ARG A 186 13.34 3.74 -15.84
CA ARG A 186 14.10 2.49 -15.92
C ARG A 186 14.13 1.77 -14.57
N PHE A 187 14.33 2.51 -13.49
CA PHE A 187 14.38 1.94 -12.15
C PHE A 187 13.03 1.37 -11.72
N VAL A 188 11.92 2.10 -11.90
CA VAL A 188 10.56 1.63 -11.60
C VAL A 188 10.24 0.35 -12.38
N VAL A 189 10.53 0.31 -13.68
CA VAL A 189 10.35 -0.89 -14.50
C VAL A 189 11.20 -2.05 -14.00
N ALA A 190 12.47 -1.81 -13.68
CA ALA A 190 13.37 -2.82 -13.15
C ALA A 190 12.85 -3.37 -11.81
N PHE A 191 12.41 -2.50 -10.90
CA PHE A 191 11.91 -2.89 -9.58
C PHE A 191 10.66 -3.76 -9.65
N VAL A 192 9.67 -3.36 -10.47
CA VAL A 192 8.45 -4.16 -10.66
C VAL A 192 8.76 -5.50 -11.32
N ARG A 193 9.69 -5.54 -12.30
CA ARG A 193 10.04 -6.79 -13.01
C ARG A 193 10.89 -7.74 -12.17
N GLN A 194 11.85 -7.20 -11.42
CA GLN A 194 12.81 -7.96 -10.63
C GLN A 194 12.28 -8.31 -9.23
N SER A 195 11.12 -7.77 -8.82
CA SER A 195 10.47 -8.20 -7.58
C SER A 195 10.25 -9.73 -7.64
N PRO A 196 10.82 -10.50 -6.69
CA PRO A 196 10.64 -11.94 -6.65
C PRO A 196 9.22 -12.33 -6.21
N ALA A 197 8.48 -11.38 -5.65
CA ALA A 197 7.09 -11.54 -5.28
C ALA A 197 6.22 -11.79 -6.51
N GLU A 198 5.21 -12.65 -6.40
CA GLU A 198 4.26 -12.92 -7.49
C GLU A 198 3.62 -11.61 -7.98
N HIS A 199 3.37 -10.71 -7.04
CA HIS A 199 2.78 -9.41 -7.28
C HIS A 199 3.62 -8.23 -6.73
N PHE A 200 3.31 -7.03 -7.20
CA PHE A 200 3.76 -5.74 -6.72
C PHE A 200 2.54 -4.97 -6.23
N PHE A 201 2.55 -4.59 -4.95
CA PHE A 201 1.41 -3.92 -4.32
C PHE A 201 1.43 -2.40 -4.51
N PHE A 202 0.26 -1.84 -4.77
CA PHE A 202 -0.02 -0.41 -4.64
C PHE A 202 -1.38 -0.24 -3.96
N GLY A 203 -1.43 0.50 -2.85
CA GLY A 203 -2.64 0.72 -2.06
C GLY A 203 -3.18 2.14 -2.19
N THR A 204 -4.51 2.27 -2.25
CA THR A 204 -5.23 3.54 -2.12
C THR A 204 -6.58 3.31 -1.43
N ASP A 205 -7.43 4.33 -1.32
CA ASP A 205 -8.76 4.23 -0.74
C ASP A 205 -9.82 4.90 -1.62
N ALA A 206 -11.08 4.59 -1.30
CA ALA A 206 -12.24 5.12 -1.99
C ALA A 206 -12.31 6.66 -1.99
N GLU A 207 -11.83 7.32 -0.94
CA GLU A 207 -11.88 8.78 -0.82
C GLU A 207 -10.89 9.46 -1.75
N ALA A 208 -9.66 8.95 -1.80
CA ALA A 208 -8.63 9.42 -2.71
C ALA A 208 -9.04 9.20 -4.18
N LEU A 209 -9.64 8.05 -4.50
CA LEU A 209 -10.14 7.80 -5.85
C LEU A 209 -11.33 8.69 -6.23
N ALA A 210 -12.25 8.96 -5.28
CA ALA A 210 -13.31 9.93 -5.51
C ALA A 210 -12.74 11.34 -5.77
N PHE A 211 -11.70 11.75 -5.04
CA PHE A 211 -10.98 13.01 -5.28
C PHE A 211 -10.37 13.06 -6.69
N VAL A 212 -9.67 12.01 -7.12
CA VAL A 212 -9.07 11.91 -8.46
C VAL A 212 -10.13 11.89 -9.56
N ALA A 213 -11.22 11.14 -9.37
CA ALA A 213 -12.34 11.08 -10.31
C ALA A 213 -13.00 12.45 -10.47
N ALA A 214 -13.24 13.17 -9.36
CA ALA A 214 -13.79 14.52 -9.38
C ALA A 214 -12.89 15.50 -10.13
N ALA A 215 -11.57 15.45 -9.89
CA ALA A 215 -10.60 16.26 -10.62
C ALA A 215 -10.57 15.94 -12.12
N CYS A 216 -10.97 14.75 -12.53
CA CYS A 216 -11.14 14.34 -13.94
C CYS A 216 -12.52 14.69 -14.52
N GLY A 217 -13.45 15.22 -13.72
CA GLY A 217 -14.83 15.48 -14.14
C GLY A 217 -15.64 14.20 -14.33
N ARG A 218 -15.38 13.18 -13.51
CA ARG A 218 -16.02 11.86 -13.54
C ARG A 218 -16.64 11.55 -12.18
N GLU A 219 -17.68 10.74 -12.17
CA GLU A 219 -18.22 10.16 -10.94
C GLU A 219 -17.36 8.99 -10.46
N GLU A 220 -16.93 8.16 -11.40
CA GLU A 220 -16.08 7.00 -11.20
C GLU A 220 -14.93 7.01 -12.22
N LEU A 221 -13.78 6.49 -11.79
CA LEU A 221 -12.58 6.40 -12.61
C LEU A 221 -11.82 5.12 -12.27
N ASP A 222 -11.71 4.18 -13.22
CA ASP A 222 -10.85 3.00 -13.05
C ASP A 222 -9.38 3.46 -12.92
N PRO A 223 -8.76 3.37 -11.73
CA PRO A 223 -7.40 3.87 -11.52
C PRO A 223 -6.36 3.03 -12.26
N THR A 224 -6.73 1.82 -12.69
CA THR A 224 -5.86 0.94 -13.44
C THR A 224 -5.96 1.19 -14.95
N ALA A 225 -6.97 1.90 -15.44
CA ALA A 225 -7.21 2.07 -16.87
C ALA A 225 -7.71 3.48 -17.20
N VAL A 226 -7.02 4.50 -16.69
CA VAL A 226 -7.38 5.90 -16.92
C VAL A 226 -7.30 6.23 -18.44
N PRO A 227 -8.37 6.77 -19.05
CA PRO A 227 -8.36 7.15 -20.46
C PRO A 227 -7.26 8.17 -20.78
N GLY A 228 -6.57 8.00 -21.90
CA GLY A 228 -5.42 8.84 -22.30
C GLY A 228 -5.61 10.36 -22.06
N PRO A 229 -6.71 10.99 -22.54
CA PRO A 229 -6.96 12.42 -22.33
C PRO A 229 -7.12 12.86 -20.87
N LEU A 230 -7.30 11.92 -19.93
CA LEU A 230 -7.48 12.19 -18.50
C LEU A 230 -6.24 11.82 -17.66
N GLN A 231 -5.24 11.14 -18.22
CA GLN A 231 -4.11 10.60 -17.46
C GLN A 231 -3.32 11.67 -16.72
N GLU A 232 -2.95 12.77 -17.38
CA GLU A 232 -2.21 13.86 -16.73
C GLU A 232 -3.02 14.53 -15.61
N ARG A 233 -4.31 14.76 -15.83
CA ARG A 233 -5.20 15.30 -14.79
C ARG A 233 -5.34 14.36 -13.60
N ALA A 234 -5.42 13.06 -13.85
CA ALA A 234 -5.46 12.06 -12.79
C ALA A 234 -4.15 12.04 -11.99
N LEU A 235 -3.00 12.10 -12.67
CA LEU A 235 -1.66 12.17 -12.05
C LEU A 235 -1.50 13.43 -11.19
N ASP A 236 -1.91 14.59 -11.71
CA ASP A 236 -1.87 15.86 -10.97
C ASP A 236 -2.75 15.79 -9.71
N ALA A 237 -3.91 15.13 -9.80
CA ALA A 237 -4.80 14.95 -8.66
C ALA A 237 -4.23 13.96 -7.62
N MET A 238 -3.64 12.85 -8.07
CA MET A 238 -2.95 11.89 -7.19
C MET A 238 -1.80 12.58 -6.43
N LEU A 239 -1.05 13.44 -7.12
CA LEU A 239 0.10 14.20 -6.59
C LEU A 239 -0.30 15.56 -5.97
N HIS A 240 -1.58 15.76 -5.68
CA HIS A 240 -2.03 17.00 -5.06
C HIS A 240 -1.31 17.24 -3.73
N GLN A 241 -0.80 18.45 -3.50
CA GLN A 241 0.11 18.77 -2.38
C GLN A 241 -0.42 18.47 -0.97
N SER A 242 -1.75 18.38 -0.79
CA SER A 242 -2.34 17.97 0.49
C SER A 242 -2.27 16.45 0.73
N GLY A 243 -1.84 15.67 -0.27
CA GLY A 243 -1.90 14.22 -0.30
C GLY A 243 -3.32 13.66 -0.42
N ALA A 244 -4.33 14.48 -0.74
CA ALA A 244 -5.74 14.06 -0.85
C ALA A 244 -5.97 13.00 -1.93
N GLY A 245 -5.14 12.96 -2.98
CA GLY A 245 -5.19 11.94 -4.02
C GLY A 245 -4.48 10.63 -3.67
N MET A 246 -3.91 10.51 -2.48
CA MET A 246 -3.27 9.30 -1.96
C MET A 246 -4.09 8.72 -0.80
N GLY A 247 -4.60 7.50 -0.98
CA GLY A 247 -5.41 6.83 0.03
C GLY A 247 -4.60 6.12 1.12
N ASP A 248 -3.38 5.67 0.79
CA ASP A 248 -2.44 5.16 1.77
C ASP A 248 -1.86 6.29 2.62
N SER A 249 -1.87 6.13 3.95
CA SER A 249 -1.41 7.17 4.88
C SER A 249 0.08 7.51 4.71
N HIS A 250 0.95 6.52 4.47
CA HIS A 250 2.37 6.77 4.30
C HIS A 250 2.63 7.48 2.97
N LEU A 251 2.04 7.01 1.86
CA LEU A 251 2.16 7.69 0.56
C LEU A 251 1.60 9.12 0.60
N ARG A 252 0.50 9.34 1.34
CA ARG A 252 -0.03 10.69 1.62
C ARG A 252 1.00 11.57 2.29
N TRP A 253 1.70 11.07 3.31
CA TRP A 253 2.76 11.81 3.99
C TRP A 253 3.97 12.09 3.09
N LEU A 254 4.39 11.13 2.27
CA LEU A 254 5.45 11.35 1.28
C LEU A 254 5.08 12.49 0.31
N VAL A 255 3.81 12.61 -0.09
CA VAL A 255 3.34 13.71 -0.95
C VAL A 255 3.25 15.03 -0.20
N SER A 256 2.68 15.04 1.02
CA SER A 256 2.38 16.28 1.74
C SER A 256 3.57 16.87 2.49
N ALA A 257 4.52 16.03 2.89
CA ALA A 257 5.69 16.40 3.70
C ALA A 257 6.93 15.57 3.30
N PRO A 258 7.38 15.65 2.04
CA PRO A 258 8.52 14.85 1.55
C PRO A 258 9.83 15.18 2.29
N ASP A 259 9.99 16.40 2.79
CA ASP A 259 11.19 16.84 3.50
C ASP A 259 11.42 16.07 4.82
N ASP A 260 10.34 15.65 5.49
CA ASP A 260 10.40 14.84 6.72
C ASP A 260 11.05 13.46 6.47
N TYR A 261 11.15 13.06 5.21
CA TYR A 261 11.72 11.80 4.73
C TYR A 261 13.04 12.00 3.98
N GLY A 262 13.57 13.23 3.92
CA GLY A 262 14.71 13.56 3.06
C GLY A 262 14.46 13.15 1.61
N LEU A 263 13.23 13.32 1.12
CA LEU A 263 12.80 12.93 -0.21
C LEU A 263 12.63 14.19 -1.06
N ARG A 264 13.24 14.24 -2.24
CA ARG A 264 12.97 15.32 -3.19
C ARG A 264 11.58 15.13 -3.79
N ARG A 265 10.73 16.16 -3.71
CA ARG A 265 9.36 16.12 -4.28
C ARG A 265 9.33 15.69 -5.74
N GLY A 266 10.22 16.23 -6.57
CA GLY A 266 10.32 15.88 -7.99
C GLY A 266 10.61 14.40 -8.24
N LEU A 267 11.37 13.73 -7.35
CA LEU A 267 11.64 12.30 -7.44
C LEU A 267 10.38 11.47 -7.19
N LEU A 268 9.58 11.83 -6.17
CA LEU A 268 8.30 11.19 -5.88
C LEU A 268 7.31 11.36 -7.03
N GLU A 269 7.18 12.57 -7.56
CA GLU A 269 6.31 12.86 -8.70
C GLU A 269 6.71 12.02 -9.92
N ALA A 270 8.00 11.95 -10.24
CA ALA A 270 8.51 11.10 -11.33
C ALA A 270 8.22 9.61 -11.08
N ALA A 271 8.34 9.12 -9.84
CA ALA A 271 8.07 7.73 -9.49
C ALA A 271 6.59 7.37 -9.67
N VAL A 272 5.67 8.21 -9.16
CA VAL A 272 4.22 8.02 -9.28
C VAL A 272 3.78 8.08 -10.75
N ARG A 273 4.27 9.07 -11.50
CA ARG A 273 3.99 9.19 -12.94
C ARG A 273 4.49 7.98 -13.71
N SER A 274 5.73 7.57 -13.47
CA SER A 274 6.33 6.42 -14.13
C SER A 274 5.56 5.11 -13.84
N PHE A 275 5.18 4.87 -12.59
CA PHE A 275 4.41 3.69 -12.20
C PHE A 275 3.03 3.63 -12.87
N HIS A 276 2.28 4.74 -12.87
CA HIS A 276 0.97 4.76 -13.49
C HIS A 276 1.04 4.74 -15.02
N GLN A 277 2.03 5.38 -15.64
CA GLN A 277 2.29 5.23 -17.07
C GLN A 277 2.63 3.78 -17.42
N LEU A 278 3.40 3.08 -16.58
CA LEU A 278 3.67 1.65 -16.73
C LEU A 278 2.39 0.81 -16.64
N LEU A 279 1.46 1.18 -15.76
CA LEU A 279 0.17 0.53 -15.56
C LEU A 279 -0.80 0.76 -16.73
N TRP A 280 -0.85 2.00 -17.26
CA TRP A 280 -1.83 2.43 -18.27
C TRP A 280 -1.41 2.22 -19.72
N ARG A 281 -0.13 1.90 -19.98
CA ARG A 281 0.41 1.78 -21.35
C ARG A 281 -0.20 0.59 -22.11
N PRO A 282 -0.84 0.81 -23.27
CA PRO A 282 -1.23 -0.26 -24.19
C PRO A 282 -0.06 -0.66 -25.13
N PRO A 283 -0.07 -1.89 -25.71
CA PRO A 283 -0.94 -3.01 -25.38
C PRO A 283 -0.66 -3.52 -23.96
N PHE A 284 -1.68 -4.06 -23.27
CA PHE A 284 -1.54 -4.50 -21.87
C PHE A 284 -0.44 -5.54 -21.75
N PRO A 285 0.68 -5.18 -21.14
CA PRO A 285 1.84 -6.03 -21.07
C PRO A 285 1.74 -6.99 -19.89
N TRP A 286 2.49 -8.10 -19.95
CA TRP A 286 2.45 -9.16 -18.93
C TRP A 286 2.68 -8.64 -17.49
N TRP A 287 3.39 -7.53 -17.30
CA TRP A 287 3.63 -6.95 -15.96
C TRP A 287 2.37 -6.39 -15.30
N ARG A 288 1.31 -6.05 -16.04
CA ARG A 288 0.05 -5.60 -15.45
C ARG A 288 -0.57 -6.67 -14.55
N SER A 289 -0.49 -7.94 -14.95
CA SER A 289 -0.94 -9.08 -14.13
C SER A 289 -0.14 -9.25 -12.84
N ARG A 290 1.05 -8.64 -12.76
CA ARG A 290 1.88 -8.61 -11.57
C ARG A 290 1.59 -7.42 -10.66
N ILE A 291 0.79 -6.44 -11.07
CA ILE A 291 0.45 -5.31 -10.19
C ILE A 291 -0.87 -5.62 -9.48
N ARG A 292 -0.87 -5.59 -8.16
CA ARG A 292 -2.07 -5.64 -7.33
C ARG A 292 -2.38 -4.24 -6.85
N TYR A 293 -3.39 -3.63 -7.47
CA TYR A 293 -3.87 -2.30 -7.13
C TYR A 293 -5.04 -2.45 -6.15
N PHE A 294 -4.82 -2.12 -4.89
CA PHE A 294 -5.77 -2.35 -3.81
C PHE A 294 -6.52 -1.04 -3.46
N VAL A 295 -7.84 -1.13 -3.32
CA VAL A 295 -8.69 0.00 -2.90
C VAL A 295 -9.32 -0.33 -1.55
N HIS A 296 -8.93 0.38 -0.50
CA HIS A 296 -9.52 0.27 0.81
C HIS A 296 -10.88 0.98 0.84
N HIS A 297 -11.94 0.28 1.19
CA HIS A 297 -13.29 0.84 1.27
C HIS A 297 -13.64 1.24 2.71
N ARG A 298 -14.32 2.39 2.85
CA ARG A 298 -14.81 2.92 4.13
C ARG A 298 -15.92 2.09 4.79
N ARG A 299 -16.54 1.18 4.02
CA ARG A 299 -17.75 0.45 4.43
C ARG A 299 -17.50 -0.58 5.53
N GLN A 300 -16.28 -1.09 5.61
CA GLN A 300 -15.82 -1.69 6.85
C GLN A 300 -15.66 -0.53 7.82
N ARG A 301 -16.51 -0.46 8.86
CA ARG A 301 -16.26 0.36 10.05
C ARG A 301 -14.91 -0.06 10.60
N ALA A 302 -13.83 0.47 10.04
CA ALA A 302 -12.48 0.25 10.51
C ALA A 302 -12.45 0.97 11.85
N LEU A 303 -12.75 0.19 12.90
CA LEU A 303 -12.52 0.63 14.25
C LEU A 303 -11.09 1.17 14.29
N PRO A 304 -10.86 2.33 14.92
CA PRO A 304 -9.52 2.88 14.99
C PRO A 304 -8.58 1.79 15.51
N PRO A 305 -7.36 1.69 14.95
CA PRO A 305 -6.43 0.68 15.40
C PRO A 305 -6.19 0.85 16.90
N PHE A 306 -6.13 -0.26 17.63
CA PHE A 306 -5.88 -0.24 19.08
C PHE A 306 -4.46 -0.67 19.45
N ALA A 307 -3.68 -1.17 18.49
CA ALA A 307 -2.28 -1.51 18.66
C ALA A 307 -1.52 -1.51 17.33
N VAL A 308 -0.21 -1.34 17.40
CA VAL A 308 0.75 -1.67 16.33
C VAL A 308 1.42 -2.98 16.70
N LEU A 309 1.40 -3.94 15.79
CA LEU A 309 1.97 -5.26 15.96
C LEU A 309 3.26 -5.38 15.15
N GLU A 310 4.38 -5.61 15.82
CA GLU A 310 5.63 -6.04 15.21
C GLU A 310 5.69 -7.56 15.22
N VAL A 311 5.36 -8.16 14.08
CA VAL A 311 5.28 -9.60 13.93
C VAL A 311 6.60 -10.14 13.43
N MET A 312 7.19 -11.04 14.22
CA MET A 312 8.49 -11.64 13.98
C MET A 312 8.40 -13.17 14.06
N ALA A 313 9.27 -13.85 13.31
CA ALA A 313 9.50 -15.28 13.48
C ALA A 313 10.86 -15.54 14.11
N SER A 314 11.04 -16.77 14.58
CA SER A 314 12.34 -17.28 14.98
C SER A 314 13.42 -17.08 13.89
N PRO A 315 14.70 -16.89 14.28
CA PRO A 315 15.80 -16.73 13.33
C PRO A 315 15.93 -17.87 12.32
N ASP A 316 15.52 -19.08 12.68
CA ASP A 316 15.65 -20.25 11.81
C ASP A 316 14.61 -20.21 10.68
N CYS A 317 13.36 -19.84 10.99
CA CYS A 317 12.32 -19.69 9.98
C CYS A 317 12.56 -18.52 9.02
N THR A 318 13.14 -17.43 9.52
CA THR A 318 13.47 -16.27 8.69
C THR A 318 14.70 -16.49 7.81
N ARG A 319 15.78 -17.08 8.34
CA ARG A 319 17.03 -17.30 7.58
C ARG A 319 16.93 -18.45 6.59
N GLU A 320 16.41 -19.60 7.01
CA GLU A 320 16.46 -20.82 6.20
C GLU A 320 15.28 -20.90 5.23
N ARG A 321 14.09 -20.52 5.68
CA ARG A 321 12.84 -20.73 4.93
C ARG A 321 12.23 -19.44 4.38
N ARG A 322 12.71 -18.30 4.85
CA ARG A 322 12.20 -16.97 4.48
C ARG A 322 10.70 -16.86 4.72
N THR A 323 10.25 -17.42 5.84
CA THR A 323 8.85 -17.54 6.19
C THR A 323 8.55 -16.67 7.41
N LEU A 324 7.40 -16.00 7.40
CA LEU A 324 6.89 -15.25 8.54
C LEU A 324 5.44 -15.66 8.85
N PRO A 325 5.04 -15.59 10.13
CA PRO A 325 3.66 -15.76 10.55
C PRO A 325 2.86 -14.52 10.12
N VAL A 326 1.75 -14.73 9.44
CA VAL A 326 0.83 -13.67 9.05
C VAL A 326 -0.49 -13.85 9.80
N PRO A 327 -0.90 -12.88 10.64
CA PRO A 327 -2.16 -12.97 11.35
C PRO A 327 -3.34 -12.78 10.40
N GLN A 328 -4.44 -13.47 10.66
CA GLN A 328 -5.71 -13.22 9.98
C GLN A 328 -6.41 -12.02 10.64
N LEU A 329 -6.51 -10.91 9.91
CA LEU A 329 -7.02 -9.64 10.45
C LEU A 329 -8.50 -9.37 10.14
N ALA A 330 -9.01 -9.89 9.03
CA ALA A 330 -10.39 -9.64 8.60
C ALA A 330 -11.43 -10.12 9.62
N GLY A 331 -12.46 -9.29 9.81
CA GLY A 331 -13.69 -9.66 10.53
C GLY A 331 -13.53 -9.77 12.04
N ASN A 332 -12.41 -9.34 12.63
CA ASN A 332 -12.22 -9.47 14.06
C ASN A 332 -13.04 -8.43 14.85
N PRO A 333 -13.95 -8.84 15.74
CA PRO A 333 -14.77 -7.91 16.52
C PRO A 333 -13.98 -7.12 17.56
N ALA A 334 -12.74 -7.51 17.88
CA ALA A 334 -11.90 -6.84 18.87
C ALA A 334 -11.38 -5.47 18.43
N GLY A 335 -11.55 -5.11 17.16
CA GLY A 335 -11.01 -3.88 16.57
C GLY A 335 -9.97 -4.17 15.51
N ALA A 336 -9.38 -3.12 14.97
CA ALA A 336 -8.31 -3.22 13.98
C ALA A 336 -6.93 -3.09 14.65
N VAL A 337 -5.91 -3.58 13.96
CA VAL A 337 -4.50 -3.43 14.34
C VAL A 337 -3.69 -3.02 13.12
N LEU A 338 -2.56 -2.40 13.36
CA LEU A 338 -1.56 -2.12 12.34
C LEU A 338 -0.51 -3.21 12.42
N VAL A 339 -0.10 -3.81 11.30
CA VAL A 339 0.85 -4.94 11.32
C VAL A 339 2.11 -4.59 10.54
N PHE A 340 3.26 -4.80 11.18
CA PHE A 340 4.59 -4.49 10.67
C PHE A 340 5.47 -5.75 10.75
N HIS A 341 6.24 -6.02 9.69
CA HIS A 341 7.11 -7.22 9.61
C HIS A 341 8.57 -6.83 9.44
N PRO A 342 9.28 -6.45 10.53
CA PRO A 342 10.63 -5.86 10.43
C PRO A 342 11.63 -6.78 9.71
N GLN A 343 11.54 -8.09 9.90
CA GLN A 343 12.43 -9.05 9.24
C GLN A 343 12.18 -9.16 7.71
N ALA A 344 10.93 -9.09 7.26
CA ALA A 344 10.64 -9.03 5.82
C ALA A 344 11.10 -7.71 5.21
N ILE A 345 10.92 -6.61 5.94
CA ILE A 345 11.33 -5.27 5.51
C ILE A 345 12.84 -5.22 5.34
N GLU A 346 13.62 -5.70 6.31
CA GLU A 346 15.07 -5.77 6.18
C GLU A 346 15.48 -6.57 4.94
N ALA A 347 14.88 -7.74 4.73
CA ALA A 347 15.18 -8.58 3.57
C ALA A 347 14.82 -7.90 2.24
N LYS A 348 13.67 -7.20 2.17
CA LYS A 348 13.25 -6.42 0.99
C LYS A 348 14.21 -5.26 0.73
N ARG A 349 14.60 -4.51 1.76
CA ARG A 349 15.55 -3.40 1.66
C ARG A 349 16.93 -3.86 1.19
N ARG A 350 17.41 -5.01 1.68
CA ARG A 350 18.64 -5.65 1.17
C ARG A 350 18.52 -6.06 -0.30
N ALA A 351 17.36 -6.58 -0.73
CA ALA A 351 17.12 -6.87 -2.14
C ALA A 351 17.10 -5.59 -2.99
N ALA A 352 16.46 -4.52 -2.50
CA ALA A 352 16.40 -3.22 -3.16
C ALA A 352 17.78 -2.58 -3.33
N ALA A 353 18.69 -2.78 -2.38
CA ALA A 353 20.08 -2.34 -2.48
C ALA A 353 20.80 -2.92 -3.70
N GLY A 354 20.44 -4.12 -4.16
CA GLY A 354 20.95 -4.70 -5.40
C GLY A 354 20.60 -3.85 -6.63
N MET A 355 19.41 -3.24 -6.65
CA MET A 355 18.97 -2.35 -7.72
C MET A 355 19.62 -0.97 -7.61
N VAL A 356 19.77 -0.44 -6.40
CA VAL A 356 20.53 0.80 -6.15
C VAL A 356 21.96 0.65 -6.67
N ARG A 357 22.61 -0.49 -6.39
CA ARG A 357 23.97 -0.83 -6.86
C ARG A 357 24.09 -0.83 -8.38
N GLN A 358 23.05 -1.25 -9.10
CA GLN A 358 23.08 -1.28 -10.57
C GLN A 358 23.17 0.14 -11.16
N LEU A 359 22.71 1.17 -10.45
CA LEU A 359 22.75 2.55 -10.92
C LEU A 359 24.08 3.24 -10.63
N ASP A 360 24.63 3.07 -9.43
CA ASP A 360 25.83 3.80 -8.99
C ASP A 360 27.14 3.01 -9.17
N GLN A 361 27.04 1.71 -9.48
CA GLN A 361 28.16 0.77 -9.62
C GLN A 361 29.03 0.65 -8.35
N GLY A 362 28.50 1.02 -7.17
CA GLY A 362 29.20 0.96 -5.90
C GLY A 362 29.24 -0.44 -5.28
N PRO A 363 29.90 -0.60 -4.11
CA PRO A 363 29.86 -1.84 -3.34
C PRO A 363 28.43 -2.16 -2.85
N PHE A 364 28.02 -3.43 -2.90
CA PHE A 364 26.69 -3.87 -2.44
C PHE A 364 26.45 -3.51 -0.97
N ASP A 365 27.43 -3.74 -0.10
CA ASP A 365 27.29 -3.48 1.34
C ASP A 365 27.09 -1.99 1.64
N ALA A 366 27.69 -1.11 0.85
CA ALA A 366 27.49 0.33 0.98
C ALA A 366 26.08 0.73 0.57
N ALA A 367 25.54 0.16 -0.52
CA ALA A 367 24.15 0.37 -0.92
C ALA A 367 23.17 -0.21 0.11
N ALA A 368 23.43 -1.42 0.62
CA ALA A 368 22.59 -2.07 1.63
C ALA A 368 22.54 -1.28 2.93
N LYS A 369 23.70 -0.81 3.41
CA LYS A 369 23.77 0.08 4.58
C LYS A 369 22.98 1.36 4.36
N ALA A 370 23.08 1.98 3.18
CA ALA A 370 22.36 3.21 2.88
C ALA A 370 20.83 3.01 2.84
N VAL A 371 20.35 1.94 2.19
CA VAL A 371 18.91 1.62 2.16
C VAL A 371 18.36 1.29 3.55
N LEU A 372 19.11 0.50 4.33
CA LEU A 372 18.68 0.16 5.69
C LEU A 372 18.65 1.38 6.62
N SER A 373 19.68 2.24 6.55
CA SER A 373 19.74 3.47 7.36
C SER A 373 18.60 4.41 7.02
N LYS A 374 18.43 4.76 5.73
CA LYS A 374 17.35 5.68 5.31
C LYS A 374 15.96 5.08 5.57
N GLY A 375 15.82 3.77 5.41
CA GLY A 375 14.60 3.06 5.75
C GLY A 375 14.25 3.15 7.23
N ALA A 376 15.23 3.07 8.13
CA ALA A 376 15.02 3.26 9.56
C ALA A 376 14.55 4.70 9.87
N ASP A 377 15.17 5.70 9.25
CA ASP A 377 14.73 7.11 9.39
C ASP A 377 13.28 7.28 8.92
N TRP A 378 12.88 6.62 7.83
CA TRP A 378 11.50 6.64 7.32
C TRP A 378 10.51 5.91 8.25
N ASP A 379 10.95 4.81 8.86
CA ASP A 379 10.15 4.07 9.84
C ASP A 379 9.85 4.94 11.06
N ASP A 380 10.86 5.65 11.58
CA ASP A 380 10.75 6.55 12.74
C ASP A 380 9.88 7.78 12.43
N ALA A 381 10.07 8.40 11.27
CA ALA A 381 9.22 9.50 10.80
C ALA A 381 7.74 9.06 10.67
N SER A 382 7.51 7.87 10.09
CA SER A 382 6.15 7.32 9.93
C SER A 382 5.50 6.94 11.26
N ARG A 383 6.27 6.36 12.20
CA ARG A 383 5.78 6.07 13.56
C ARG A 383 5.43 7.36 14.31
N SER A 384 6.21 8.41 14.16
CA SER A 384 5.95 9.72 14.77
C SER A 384 4.65 10.32 14.25
N LYS A 385 4.41 10.28 12.93
CA LYS A 385 3.15 10.73 12.33
C LYS A 385 1.97 9.84 12.71
N LEU A 386 2.18 8.53 12.82
CA LEU A 386 1.17 7.61 13.28
C LEU A 386 0.77 7.89 14.74
N ALA A 387 1.73 8.16 15.62
CA ALA A 387 1.48 8.51 17.02
C ALA A 387 0.69 9.83 17.13
N ALA A 388 0.92 10.79 16.24
CA ALA A 388 0.11 12.00 16.17
C ALA A 388 -1.33 11.73 15.68
N MET A 389 -1.52 10.77 14.77
CA MET A 389 -2.83 10.37 14.26
C MET A 389 -3.63 9.51 15.27
N PHE A 390 -2.94 8.66 16.02
CA PHE A 390 -3.50 7.77 17.03
C PHE A 390 -2.70 7.90 18.34
N PRO A 391 -2.96 8.94 19.15
CA PRO A 391 -2.26 9.14 20.41
C PRO A 391 -2.42 7.95 21.36
N GLY A 392 -1.31 7.52 21.96
CA GLY A 392 -1.29 6.41 22.92
C GLY A 392 -1.41 5.01 22.31
N LEU A 393 -1.22 4.88 20.99
CA LEU A 393 -1.25 3.57 20.33
C LEU A 393 -0.06 2.70 20.78
N PRO A 394 -0.30 1.59 21.49
CA PRO A 394 0.77 0.77 22.04
C PRO A 394 1.49 -0.02 20.93
N LEU A 395 2.80 -0.21 21.12
CA LEU A 395 3.61 -1.09 20.30
C LEU A 395 3.70 -2.47 20.94
N VAL A 396 3.34 -3.49 20.18
CA VAL A 396 3.29 -4.88 20.65
C VAL A 396 4.15 -5.73 19.77
N GLN A 397 5.15 -6.37 20.35
CA GLN A 397 5.96 -7.36 19.67
C GLN A 397 5.31 -8.72 19.79
N VAL A 398 5.16 -9.39 18.65
CA VAL A 398 4.62 -10.74 18.54
C VAL A 398 5.71 -11.60 17.94
N VAL A 399 6.31 -12.46 18.75
CA VAL A 399 7.33 -13.43 18.30
C VAL A 399 6.67 -14.79 18.21
N ALA A 400 6.67 -15.37 17.00
CA ALA A 400 6.16 -16.70 16.76
C ALA A 400 7.30 -17.72 16.64
N TYR A 401 7.15 -18.85 17.33
CA TYR A 401 8.13 -19.92 17.42
C TYR A 401 7.64 -21.20 16.76
#